data_AF-A0A523XLH8-F1
#
_entry.id   AF-A0A523XLH8-F1
#
_cell.length_a   1.000
_cell.length_b   1.000
_cell.length_c   1.000
_cell.angle_alpha   90.00
_cell.angle_beta   90.00
_cell.angle_gamma   90.00
#
_symmetry.space_group_name_H-M   'P 1'
#
loop_
_entity.id
_entity.type
_entity.pdbx_description
1 polymer ?
#
loop_
_entity_poly.entity_id
_entity_poly.type
_entity_poly.pdbx_seq_one_letter_code
_entity_poly.pdbx_strand_id
1 'polypeptide(L)'
;MKAEKIKAEFANLQTHMGSLRDSKFKMKCNVTYEDLLLVMDGGKRVARLHARNINNVHLEKKAIRIAALNFEINDDGDVSVVSGSIRLEVGNDSEAWYKELWG
;
A
#
# COMPACT_ATOMS: atom_id res chain seq x y z
N MET A 1 7.95 4.62 -10.50
CA MET A 1 6.98 3.70 -11.16
C MET A 1 5.54 4.12 -10.85
N LYS A 2 4.57 3.92 -11.74
CA LYS A 2 3.18 4.39 -11.57
C LYS A 2 2.14 3.41 -12.13
N ALA A 3 1.04 3.19 -11.39
CA ALA A 3 -0.16 2.50 -11.86
C ALA A 3 -1.40 3.32 -11.53
N GLU A 4 -2.36 3.37 -12.45
CA GLU A 4 -3.56 4.18 -12.28
C GLU A 4 -4.80 3.32 -12.07
N LYS A 5 -5.72 3.81 -11.23
CA LYS A 5 -7.06 3.22 -11.05
C LYS A 5 -7.02 1.74 -10.64
N ILE A 6 -5.96 1.30 -9.95
CA ILE A 6 -5.84 -0.06 -9.46
C ILE A 6 -6.53 -0.22 -8.10
N LYS A 7 -6.79 -1.45 -7.72
CA LYS A 7 -7.40 -1.78 -6.44
C LYS A 7 -6.32 -2.13 -5.43
N ALA A 8 -6.29 -1.42 -4.30
CA ALA A 8 -5.49 -1.74 -3.14
C ALA A 8 -6.39 -2.33 -2.05
N GLU A 9 -5.99 -3.46 -1.49
CA GLU A 9 -6.65 -4.09 -0.35
C GLU A 9 -5.73 -4.06 0.86
N PHE A 10 -6.23 -3.49 1.95
CA PHE A 10 -5.54 -3.38 3.23
C PHE A 10 -6.18 -4.36 4.20
N ALA A 11 -5.37 -5.18 4.85
CA ALA A 11 -5.85 -6.24 5.73
C ALA A 11 -4.93 -6.43 6.94
N ASN A 12 -5.49 -6.98 8.02
CA ASN A 12 -4.79 -7.20 9.29
C ASN A 12 -4.17 -5.90 9.81
N LEU A 13 -4.91 -4.80 9.69
CA LEU A 13 -4.45 -3.49 10.12
C LEU A 13 -4.45 -3.42 11.65
N GLN A 14 -3.33 -2.96 12.18
CA GLN A 14 -3.18 -2.61 13.58
C GLN A 14 -2.75 -1.15 13.67
N THR A 15 -3.58 -0.33 14.32
CA THR A 15 -3.30 1.09 14.54
C THR A 15 -2.39 1.27 15.74
N HIS A 16 -1.24 1.90 15.52
CA HIS A 16 -0.27 2.24 16.57
C HIS A 16 -0.45 3.66 17.07
N MET A 17 -0.84 4.57 16.16
CA MET A 17 -1.21 5.95 16.48
C MET A 17 -2.31 6.45 15.55
N GLY A 18 -3.13 7.39 16.02
CA GLY A 18 -4.22 8.00 15.27
C GLY A 18 -5.57 7.35 15.51
N SER A 19 -6.58 7.77 14.74
CA SER A 19 -7.99 7.47 14.96
C SER A 19 -8.52 6.33 14.08
N LEU A 20 -7.73 5.80 13.14
CA LEU A 20 -8.18 4.73 12.23
C LEU A 20 -8.60 3.48 13.02
N ARG A 21 -9.86 3.05 12.85
CA ARG A 21 -10.42 1.85 13.48
C ARG A 21 -10.56 0.67 12.51
N ASP A 22 -10.33 0.90 11.23
CA ASP A 22 -10.47 -0.13 10.20
C ASP A 22 -9.41 -1.22 10.39
N SER A 23 -9.83 -2.46 10.60
CA SER A 23 -8.94 -3.63 10.58
C SER A 23 -8.66 -4.13 9.15
N LYS A 24 -9.50 -3.72 8.20
CA LYS A 24 -9.38 -4.00 6.76
C LYS A 24 -10.19 -2.98 5.97
N PHE A 25 -9.72 -2.61 4.77
CA PHE A 25 -10.51 -1.86 3.79
C PHE A 25 -9.95 -2.07 2.38
N LYS A 26 -10.70 -1.59 1.39
CA LYS A 26 -10.26 -1.60 -0.01
C LYS A 26 -10.45 -0.21 -0.59
N MET A 27 -9.55 0.20 -1.47
CA MET A 27 -9.68 1.46 -2.19
C MET A 27 -9.22 1.30 -3.63
N LYS A 28 -9.85 2.08 -4.52
CA LYS A 28 -9.36 2.28 -5.87
C LYS A 28 -8.44 3.49 -5.83
N CYS A 29 -7.18 3.32 -6.22
CA CYS A 29 -6.16 4.33 -6.07
C CYS A 29 -5.21 4.39 -7.25
N ASN A 30 -4.53 5.52 -7.38
CA ASN A 30 -3.31 5.62 -8.15
C ASN A 30 -2.14 5.27 -7.24
N VAL A 31 -1.23 4.42 -7.71
CA VAL A 31 -0.04 4.03 -6.97
C VAL A 31 1.18 4.62 -7.64
N THR A 32 2.00 5.32 -6.86
CA THR A 32 3.31 5.81 -7.28
C THR A 32 4.37 5.27 -6.35
N TYR A 33 5.55 5.02 -6.91
CA TYR A 33 6.75 4.69 -6.15
C TYR A 33 7.88 5.60 -6.62
N GLU A 34 8.26 6.54 -5.75
CA GLU A 34 9.25 7.59 -5.98
C GLU A 34 10.02 7.82 -4.67
N ASP A 35 11.32 8.07 -4.73
CA ASP A 35 12.17 8.36 -3.56
C ASP A 35 12.01 7.38 -2.39
N LEU A 36 11.93 6.07 -2.69
CA LEU A 36 11.71 5.00 -1.72
C LEU A 36 10.38 5.10 -0.95
N LEU A 37 9.40 5.83 -1.50
CA LEU A 37 8.08 6.01 -0.93
C LEU A 37 7.01 5.48 -1.89
N LEU A 38 6.28 4.48 -1.43
CA LEU A 38 5.09 3.96 -2.09
C LEU A 38 3.87 4.76 -1.63
N VAL A 39 3.24 5.51 -2.53
CA VAL A 39 2.03 6.27 -2.26
C VAL A 39 0.87 5.61 -2.98
N MET A 40 -0.22 5.37 -2.26
CA MET A 40 -1.48 4.86 -2.80
C MET A 40 -2.56 5.92 -2.55
N ASP A 41 -2.89 6.69 -3.57
CA ASP A 41 -3.80 7.83 -3.50
C ASP A 41 -5.20 7.47 -4.00
N GLY A 42 -6.16 7.38 -3.08
CA GLY A 42 -7.58 7.17 -3.33
C GLY A 42 -8.44 8.45 -3.28
N GLY A 43 -7.82 9.64 -3.30
CA GLY A 43 -8.47 10.93 -3.14
C GLY A 43 -8.65 11.30 -1.67
N LYS A 44 -9.76 10.86 -1.05
CA LYS A 44 -10.03 11.16 0.38
C LYS A 44 -9.06 10.45 1.32
N ARG A 45 -8.63 9.25 0.91
CA ARG A 45 -7.76 8.39 1.70
C ARG A 45 -6.47 8.13 0.94
N VAL A 46 -5.34 8.41 1.58
CA VAL A 46 -4.01 8.24 1.01
C VAL A 46 -3.19 7.37 1.95
N ALA A 47 -2.64 6.28 1.44
CA ALA A 47 -1.69 5.46 2.18
C ALA A 47 -0.25 5.76 1.71
N ARG A 48 0.71 5.86 2.64
CA ARG A 48 2.12 6.11 2.34
C ARG A 48 3.00 5.12 3.07
N LEU A 49 3.75 4.32 2.33
CA LEU A 49 4.65 3.29 2.84
C LEU A 49 6.07 3.54 2.37
N HIS A 50 6.97 3.82 3.30
CA HIS A 50 8.38 3.90 2.99
C HIS A 50 8.96 2.49 2.78
N ALA A 51 9.80 2.33 1.76
CA ALA A 51 10.45 1.07 1.40
C ALA A 51 11.18 0.38 2.58
N ARG A 52 11.80 1.15 3.49
CA ARG A 52 12.46 0.61 4.69
C ARG A 52 11.50 -0.11 5.66
N ASN A 53 10.21 0.16 5.56
CA ASN A 53 9.18 -0.46 6.39
C ASN A 53 8.50 -1.65 5.68
N ILE A 54 8.99 -2.05 4.50
CA ILE A 54 8.58 -3.27 3.84
C ILE A 54 9.31 -4.43 4.50
N ASN A 55 8.57 -5.32 5.17
CA ASN A 55 9.14 -6.53 5.77
C ASN A 55 9.35 -7.62 4.72
N ASN A 56 8.34 -7.84 3.88
CA ASN A 56 8.37 -8.86 2.85
C ASN A 56 7.43 -8.48 1.70
N VAL A 57 7.73 -8.97 0.50
CA VAL A 57 6.93 -8.79 -0.69
C VAL A 57 6.73 -10.15 -1.35
N HIS A 58 5.48 -10.44 -1.73
CA HIS A 58 5.12 -11.66 -2.44
C HIS A 58 4.49 -11.30 -3.78
N LEU A 59 5.06 -11.87 -4.85
CA LEU A 59 4.46 -11.83 -6.18
C LEU A 59 3.27 -12.78 -6.24
N GLU A 60 2.09 -12.25 -6.58
CA GLU A 60 0.91 -13.04 -6.93
C GLU A 60 0.64 -12.93 -8.44
N LYS A 61 -0.20 -13.82 -8.99
CA LYS A 61 -0.46 -13.90 -10.44
C LYS A 61 -0.86 -12.57 -11.11
N LYS A 62 -1.60 -11.71 -10.40
CA LYS A 62 -2.08 -10.40 -10.90
C LYS A 62 -1.97 -9.28 -9.86
N ALA A 63 -1.17 -9.51 -8.82
CA ALA A 63 -1.08 -8.61 -7.70
C ALA A 63 0.28 -8.73 -7.02
N ILE A 64 0.59 -7.74 -6.19
CA ILE A 64 1.73 -7.76 -5.28
C ILE A 64 1.20 -7.63 -3.87
N ARG A 65 1.65 -8.50 -2.98
CA ARG A 65 1.33 -8.43 -1.56
C ARG A 65 2.56 -7.95 -0.79
N ILE A 66 2.36 -6.92 0.00
CA ILE A 66 3.37 -6.30 0.83
C ILE A 66 2.99 -6.54 2.29
N ALA A 67 3.92 -7.09 3.07
CA ALA A 67 3.86 -7.09 4.52
C ALA A 67 4.56 -5.81 5.01
N ALA A 68 3.79 -4.89 5.60
CA ALA A 68 4.26 -3.57 6.00
C ALA A 68 4.39 -3.48 7.53
N LEU A 69 5.58 -3.10 8.00
CA LEU A 69 5.87 -2.90 9.42
C LEU A 69 5.21 -1.65 9.96
N ASN A 70 5.28 -0.55 9.21
CA ASN A 70 4.66 0.74 9.54
C ASN A 70 4.38 1.54 8.26
N PHE A 71 3.18 2.08 8.14
CA PHE A 71 2.79 3.01 7.09
C PHE A 71 1.72 3.97 7.57
N GLU A 72 1.61 5.09 6.87
CA GLU A 72 0.63 6.12 7.18
C GLU A 72 -0.63 5.90 6.37
N ILE A 73 -1.78 6.15 6.99
CA ILE A 73 -3.05 6.37 6.30
C ILE A 73 -3.52 7.76 6.70
N ASN A 74 -3.62 8.65 5.72
CA ASN A 74 -4.30 9.93 5.85
C ASN A 74 -5.74 9.76 5.36
N ASP A 75 -6.72 10.08 6.20
CA ASP A 75 -8.15 10.06 5.88
C ASP A 75 -8.73 11.44 6.18
N ASP A 76 -8.94 12.24 5.14
CA ASP A 76 -9.51 13.60 5.23
C ASP A 76 -8.79 14.54 6.23
N GLY A 77 -7.46 14.41 6.32
CA GLY A 77 -6.62 15.23 7.20
C GLY A 77 -6.17 14.54 8.48
N ASP A 78 -6.85 13.47 8.89
CA ASP A 78 -6.45 12.67 10.05
C ASP A 78 -5.40 11.62 9.64
N VAL A 79 -4.21 11.70 10.24
CA VAL A 79 -3.12 10.75 9.98
C VAL A 79 -3.10 9.69 11.06
N SER A 80 -3.11 8.42 10.62
CA SER A 80 -2.88 7.26 11.48
C SER A 80 -1.65 6.49 11.01
N VAL A 81 -0.89 5.97 11.98
CA VAL A 81 0.25 5.07 11.73
C VAL A 81 -0.20 3.65 12.04
N VAL A 82 -0.08 2.78 11.05
CA VAL A 82 -0.59 1.40 11.11
C VAL A 82 0.47 0.41 10.63
N SER A 83 0.33 -0.86 11.02
CA SER A 83 0.98 -2.00 10.38
C SER A 83 -0.04 -2.91 9.72
N GLY A 84 0.39 -3.81 8.83
CA GLY A 84 -0.51 -4.79 8.22
C GLY A 84 -0.06 -5.28 6.85
N SER A 85 -1.00 -5.80 6.07
CA SER A 85 -0.77 -6.26 4.70
C SER A 85 -1.47 -5.37 3.69
N ILE A 86 -0.75 -5.04 2.61
CA ILE A 86 -1.26 -4.29 1.46
C ILE A 86 -1.19 -5.20 0.24
N ARG A 87 -2.29 -5.35 -0.49
CA ARG A 87 -2.33 -6.08 -1.76
C ARG A 87 -2.69 -5.12 -2.89
N LEU A 88 -1.79 -4.98 -3.85
CA LEU A 88 -1.94 -4.12 -5.02
C LEU A 88 -2.30 -4.96 -6.25
N GLU A 89 -3.52 -4.83 -6.76
CA GLU A 89 -3.98 -5.52 -7.98
C GLU A 89 -3.51 -4.77 -9.24
N VAL A 90 -2.22 -4.92 -9.58
CA VAL A 90 -1.58 -4.30 -10.76
C VAL A 90 -1.79 -5.08 -12.06
N GLY A 91 -2.57 -6.16 -12.05
CA GLY A 91 -2.91 -6.90 -13.26
C GLY A 91 -1.73 -7.67 -13.83
N ASN A 92 -1.59 -7.69 -15.16
CA ASN A 92 -0.52 -8.44 -15.83
C ASN A 92 0.88 -7.84 -15.59
N ASP A 93 0.96 -6.64 -15.01
CA ASP A 93 2.21 -5.94 -14.74
C ASP A 93 2.84 -6.33 -13.39
N SER A 94 2.22 -7.25 -12.63
CA SER A 94 2.70 -7.64 -11.30
C SER A 94 4.14 -8.15 -11.29
N GLU A 95 4.51 -8.95 -12.29
CA GLU A 95 5.88 -9.48 -12.38
C GLU A 95 6.90 -8.39 -12.72
N ALA A 96 6.55 -7.45 -13.62
CA ALA A 96 7.43 -6.34 -13.98
C ALA A 96 7.66 -5.41 -12.78
N TRP A 97 6.59 -5.05 -12.07
CA TRP A 97 6.67 -4.28 -10.83
C TRP A 97 7.51 -4.98 -9.77
N TYR A 98 7.30 -6.29 -9.61
CA TYR A 98 8.03 -7.05 -8.60
C TYR A 98 9.54 -7.04 -8.86
N LYS A 99 9.95 -7.31 -10.12
CA LYS A 99 11.36 -7.32 -10.51
C LYS A 99 12.01 -5.94 -10.43
N GLU A 100 11.31 -4.89 -10.84
CA GLU A 100 11.87 -3.53 -10.87
C GLU A 100 12.06 -2.95 -9.46
N LEU A 101 11.13 -3.23 -8.54
CA LEU A 101 11.12 -2.61 -7.21
C LEU A 101 11.80 -3.46 -6.12
N TRP A 102 11.82 -4.79 -6.27
CA TRP A 102 12.28 -5.71 -5.22
C TRP A 102 13.05 -6.94 -5.73
N GLY A 103 13.31 -7.05 -7.05
CA GLY A 103 14.02 -8.17 -7.67
C GLY A 103 15.53 -8.01 -7.75
#